data_AF-A0A3L7PB76-F1
#
_entry.id   AF-A0A3L7PB76-F1
#
_cell.length_a   1.000
_cell.length_b   1.000
_cell.length_c   1.000
_cell.angle_alpha   90.00
_cell.angle_beta   90.00
_cell.angle_gamma   90.00
#
_symmetry.space_group_name_H-M   'P 1'
#
loop_
_entity.id
_entity.type
_entity.pdbx_description
1 polymer ?
#
loop_
_entity_poly.entity_id
_entity_poly.type
_entity_poly.pdbx_seq_one_letter_code
_entity_poly.pdbx_strand_id
1 'polypeptide(L)'
;MVLLIHSLPCLHAGQATEDDVLIDGVQEVVNDIELADANPDWWALMDVSAWTGRKLTVKVDRLLEDSQALQSITLTDSEGGGQSFYQEPLRAQFHFSSRRGWNNDPNGLVFFNGEYHLFYQHNPYGWSWGNMHWGHATSRDLDDKKRSPNGC
;
A
#
# COMPACT_ATOMS: atom_id res chain seq x y z
N MET A 1 12.54 6.87 2.53
CA MET A 1 11.43 7.69 3.04
C MET A 1 10.13 7.21 2.42
N VAL A 2 9.23 6.74 3.26
CA VAL A 2 7.90 6.23 2.90
C VAL A 2 6.88 7.22 3.47
N LEU A 3 5.84 7.52 2.70
CA LEU A 3 4.68 8.24 3.20
C LEU A 3 3.74 7.19 3.82
N LEU A 4 3.56 7.28 5.14
CA LEU A 4 2.48 6.61 5.83
C LEU A 4 1.21 7.41 5.58
N ILE A 5 0.43 6.93 4.62
CA ILE A 5 -0.91 7.43 4.39
C ILE A 5 -1.84 6.62 5.30
N HIS A 6 -2.65 7.30 6.08
CA HIS A 6 -3.69 6.60 6.84
C HIS A 6 -4.64 5.92 5.88
N SER A 7 -4.93 4.64 6.10
CA SER A 7 -5.97 3.94 5.35
C SER A 7 -6.79 3.12 6.30
N LEU A 8 -8.08 3.44 6.43
CA LEU A 8 -9.01 2.46 6.99
C LEU A 8 -9.05 1.24 6.05
N PRO A 9 -9.25 0.03 6.55
CA PRO A 9 -10.38 -0.72 6.06
C PRO A 9 -11.62 -0.19 6.78
N CYS A 10 -12.60 0.38 6.09
CA CYS A 10 -13.87 0.52 6.78
C CYS A 10 -14.38 -0.90 7.00
N LEU A 11 -14.54 -1.33 8.25
CA LEU A 11 -15.48 -2.40 8.56
C LEU A 11 -16.87 -1.87 8.15
N HIS A 12 -17.26 -2.17 6.91
CA HIS A 12 -18.50 -1.80 6.20
C HIS A 12 -18.59 -0.36 5.62
N ALA A 13 -18.30 -0.24 4.31
CA ALA A 13 -18.86 0.79 3.40
C ALA A 13 -18.45 2.27 3.64
N GLY A 14 -17.16 2.54 3.82
CA GLY A 14 -16.63 3.90 3.64
C GLY A 14 -16.71 4.35 2.17
N GLN A 15 -16.75 5.66 1.94
CA GLN A 15 -16.69 6.23 0.60
C GLN A 15 -15.23 6.45 0.21
N ALA A 16 -14.78 5.84 -0.89
CA ALA A 16 -13.45 6.08 -1.43
C ALA A 16 -13.28 7.55 -1.84
N THR A 17 -12.16 8.14 -1.45
CA THR A 17 -11.72 9.47 -1.88
C THR A 17 -10.62 9.32 -2.93
N GLU A 18 -10.61 10.25 -3.89
CA GLU A 18 -9.50 10.38 -4.82
C GLU A 18 -8.40 11.17 -4.12
N ASP A 19 -7.25 10.52 -3.98
CA ASP A 19 -6.05 11.03 -3.33
C ASP A 19 -4.99 11.32 -4.40
N ASP A 20 -4.87 12.60 -4.72
CA ASP A 20 -3.90 13.13 -5.66
C ASP A 20 -2.59 13.48 -4.95
N VAL A 21 -1.49 12.90 -5.43
CA VAL A 21 -0.15 13.27 -4.99
C VAL A 21 0.52 14.10 -6.06
N LEU A 22 0.75 15.38 -5.72
CA LEU A 22 1.41 16.33 -6.56
C LEU A 22 2.86 16.52 -6.11
N ILE A 23 3.80 16.49 -7.06
CA ILE A 23 5.21 16.76 -6.83
C ILE A 23 5.58 18.09 -7.51
N ASP A 24 5.98 19.07 -6.71
CA ASP A 24 6.22 20.46 -7.14
C ASP A 24 5.04 21.07 -7.91
N GLY A 25 3.82 20.66 -7.56
CA GLY A 25 2.56 21.15 -8.16
C GLY A 25 2.10 20.40 -9.41
N VAL A 26 2.83 19.38 -9.86
CA VAL A 26 2.42 18.48 -10.96
C VAL A 26 1.85 17.19 -10.37
N GLN A 27 0.66 16.77 -10.81
CA GLN A 27 0.04 15.50 -10.39
C GLN A 27 0.86 14.33 -10.96
N GLU A 28 1.40 13.49 -10.08
CA GLU A 28 2.23 12.33 -10.44
C GLU A 28 1.51 11.01 -10.15
N VAL A 29 0.71 10.96 -9.08
CA VAL A 29 -0.03 9.76 -8.67
C VAL A 29 -1.46 10.12 -8.30
N VAL A 30 -2.39 9.26 -8.69
CA VAL A 30 -3.80 9.31 -8.33
C VAL A 30 -4.17 7.95 -7.75
N ASN A 31 -4.77 7.94 -6.57
CA ASN A 31 -5.21 6.72 -5.90
C ASN A 31 -6.64 6.87 -5.41
N ASP A 32 -7.38 5.76 -5.40
CA ASP A 32 -8.59 5.66 -4.58
C ASP A 32 -8.22 5.08 -3.22
N ILE A 33 -8.44 5.84 -2.14
CA ILE A 33 -8.12 5.46 -0.77
C ILE A 33 -9.34 5.68 0.14
N GLU A 34 -9.57 4.76 1.08
CA GLU A 34 -10.56 4.95 2.16
C GLU A 34 -9.85 5.55 3.39
N LEU A 35 -9.94 6.88 3.55
CA LEU A 35 -9.25 7.57 4.64
C LEU A 35 -10.00 7.51 5.99
N ALA A 36 -9.22 7.42 7.07
CA ALA A 36 -9.71 7.38 8.46
C ALA A 36 -9.83 8.76 9.08
N ASP A 37 -11.00 9.12 9.61
CA ASP A 37 -11.09 10.27 10.52
C ASP A 37 -10.56 9.97 11.93
N ALA A 38 -10.70 8.72 12.40
CA ALA A 38 -10.14 8.27 13.68
C ALA A 38 -9.98 6.75 13.70
N ASN A 39 -9.01 6.27 14.49
CA ASN A 39 -8.77 4.84 14.80
C ASN A 39 -8.68 3.93 13.56
N PRO A 40 -7.63 4.07 12.73
CA PRO A 40 -7.49 3.24 11.54
C PRO A 40 -7.24 1.76 11.90
N ASP A 41 -7.81 0.80 11.17
CA ASP A 41 -7.45 -0.61 11.41
C ASP A 41 -6.12 -1.02 10.74
N TRP A 42 -5.66 -0.32 9.70
CA TRP A 42 -4.30 -0.50 9.14
C TRP A 42 -3.72 0.80 8.56
N TRP A 43 -2.54 0.71 7.96
CA TRP A 43 -1.80 1.85 7.43
C TRP A 43 -1.34 1.56 6.01
N ALA A 44 -1.72 2.42 5.07
CA ALA A 44 -1.24 2.34 3.71
C ALA A 44 0.14 2.95 3.60
N LEU A 45 0.95 2.32 2.78
CA LEU A 45 2.30 2.76 2.51
C LEU A 45 2.35 3.22 1.07
N MET A 46 2.85 4.42 0.87
CA MET A 46 3.25 4.90 -0.44
C MET A 46 4.75 5.17 -0.40
N ASP A 47 5.51 4.44 -1.21
CA ASP A 47 6.91 4.77 -1.39
C ASP A 47 7.02 6.11 -2.13
N VAL A 48 7.67 7.08 -1.48
CA VAL A 48 7.91 8.41 -2.03
C VAL A 48 9.40 8.69 -2.18
N SER A 49 10.24 7.65 -2.07
CA SER A 49 11.70 7.74 -2.14
C SER A 49 12.19 8.43 -3.42
N ALA A 50 11.52 8.17 -4.54
CA ALA A 50 11.80 8.77 -5.84
C ALA A 50 11.70 10.32 -5.85
N TRP A 51 10.98 10.92 -4.90
CA TRP A 51 10.76 12.37 -4.80
C TRP A 51 11.43 13.00 -3.59
N THR A 52 12.44 12.35 -3.01
CA THR A 52 13.20 12.88 -1.88
C THR A 52 13.74 14.29 -2.20
N GLY A 53 13.50 15.24 -1.28
CA GLY A 53 13.92 16.64 -1.42
C GLY A 53 13.00 17.52 -2.28
N ARG A 54 11.93 16.96 -2.85
CA ARG A 54 10.91 17.71 -3.61
C ARG A 54 9.70 18.03 -2.73
N LYS A 55 8.89 19.01 -3.13
CA LYS A 55 7.66 19.35 -2.39
C LYS A 55 6.54 18.38 -2.78
N LEU A 56 6.09 17.59 -1.81
CA LEU A 56 4.92 16.73 -1.95
C LEU A 56 3.67 17.46 -1.45
N THR A 57 2.58 17.39 -2.20
CA THR A 57 1.26 17.89 -1.80
C THR A 57 0.25 16.78 -2.01
N VAL A 58 -0.39 16.32 -0.92
CA VAL A 58 -1.53 15.41 -0.98
C VAL A 58 -2.80 16.26 -1.07
N LYS A 59 -3.63 16.02 -2.08
CA LYS A 59 -4.98 16.57 -2.18
C LYS A 59 -5.95 15.41 -2.13
N VAL A 60 -7.04 15.60 -1.41
CA VAL A 60 -8.07 14.59 -1.26
C VAL A 60 -9.40 15.24 -1.59
N ASP A 61 -10.19 14.56 -2.39
CA ASP A 61 -11.55 14.98 -2.68
C ASP A 61 -12.57 14.47 -1.64
N ARG A 62 -13.77 15.07 -1.63
CA ARG A 62 -14.94 14.56 -0.90
C ARG A 62 -14.73 14.29 0.61
N LEU A 63 -13.75 14.93 1.25
CA LEU A 63 -13.63 14.95 2.72
C LEU A 63 -14.72 15.83 3.34
N LEU A 64 -15.19 15.42 4.51
CA LEU A 64 -16.06 16.25 5.35
C LEU A 64 -15.27 17.49 5.82
N GLU A 65 -15.95 18.63 5.98
CA GLU A 65 -15.30 19.89 6.38
C GLU A 65 -14.57 19.80 7.73
N ASP A 66 -15.06 18.97 8.64
CA ASP A 66 -14.49 18.71 9.96
C ASP A 66 -13.62 17.44 10.03
N SER A 67 -13.34 16.81 8.88
CA SER A 67 -12.49 15.63 8.78
C SER A 67 -11.09 15.87 9.37
N GLN A 68 -10.60 14.89 10.12
CA GLN A 68 -9.26 14.91 10.71
C GLN A 68 -8.27 14.02 9.95
N ALA A 69 -8.73 13.34 8.88
CA ALA A 69 -7.97 12.32 8.18
C ALA A 69 -6.58 12.79 7.70
N LEU A 70 -6.49 13.98 7.12
CA LEU A 70 -5.22 14.50 6.60
C LEU A 70 -4.17 14.77 7.68
N GLN A 71 -4.57 15.07 8.92
CA GLN A 71 -3.64 15.39 10.01
C GLN A 71 -2.80 14.20 10.45
N SER A 72 -3.26 13.01 10.08
CA SER A 72 -2.73 11.76 10.52
C SER A 72 -1.67 11.24 9.52
N ILE A 73 -1.73 11.67 8.25
CA ILE A 73 -0.71 11.35 7.24
C ILE A 73 0.67 11.82 7.71
N THR A 74 1.65 10.91 7.69
CA THR A 74 3.00 11.19 8.20
C THR A 74 4.08 10.64 7.28
N LEU A 75 5.23 11.30 7.25
CA LEU A 75 6.42 10.79 6.59
C LEU A 75 7.24 9.99 7.60
N THR A 76 7.73 8.83 7.17
CA THR A 76 8.55 7.97 8.01
C THR A 76 9.64 7.29 7.19
N ASP A 77 10.68 6.83 7.88
CA ASP A 77 11.67 5.92 7.30
C ASP A 77 11.46 4.46 7.76
N SER A 78 10.39 4.18 8.51
CA SER A 78 10.02 2.85 8.96
C SER A 78 8.70 2.39 8.35
N GLU A 79 8.69 1.20 7.75
CA GLU A 79 7.52 0.65 7.04
C GLU A 79 6.40 0.15 7.95
N GLY A 80 6.60 0.15 9.27
CA GLY A 80 5.69 -0.45 10.23
C GLY A 80 5.37 0.51 11.33
N GLY A 81 4.20 1.18 11.25
CA GLY A 81 3.56 1.87 12.37
C GLY A 81 3.23 0.92 13.54
N GLY A 82 4.23 0.19 14.06
CA GLY A 82 4.13 -0.82 15.11
C GLY A 82 3.60 -2.20 14.71
N GLN A 83 3.28 -2.45 13.44
CA GLN A 83 2.61 -3.71 13.06
C GLN A 83 3.58 -4.87 12.75
N SER A 84 3.22 -6.07 13.23
CA SER A 84 3.88 -7.33 12.87
C SER A 84 3.22 -7.89 11.61
N PHE A 85 3.98 -8.01 10.53
CA PHE A 85 3.49 -8.58 9.27
C PHE A 85 3.51 -10.10 9.31
N TYR A 86 2.54 -10.72 8.63
CA TYR A 86 2.45 -12.16 8.41
C TYR A 86 2.21 -13.01 9.66
N GLN A 87 2.00 -12.39 10.82
CA GLN A 87 1.71 -13.08 12.09
C GLN A 87 0.22 -13.01 12.47
N GLU A 88 -0.63 -12.50 11.58
CA GLU A 88 -2.06 -12.37 11.84
C GLU A 88 -2.70 -13.77 11.92
N PRO A 89 -3.66 -14.00 12.84
CA PRO A 89 -4.19 -15.35 13.12
C PRO A 89 -4.76 -16.10 11.90
N LEU A 90 -5.26 -15.37 10.91
CA LEU A 90 -5.88 -15.92 9.70
C LEU A 90 -4.97 -15.82 8.46
N ARG A 91 -3.74 -15.36 8.62
CA ARG A 91 -2.81 -15.18 7.50
C ARG A 91 -2.16 -16.50 7.12
N ALA A 92 -2.23 -16.85 5.83
CA ALA A 92 -1.56 -18.04 5.32
C ALA A 92 -0.03 -17.96 5.54
N GLN A 93 0.54 -19.03 6.10
CA GLN A 93 1.96 -19.10 6.46
C GLN A 93 2.84 -19.74 5.37
N PHE A 94 2.22 -20.31 4.33
CA PHE A 94 2.89 -21.05 3.26
C PHE A 94 2.48 -20.64 1.86
N HIS A 95 1.35 -19.95 1.72
CA HIS A 95 0.91 -19.43 0.43
C HIS A 95 1.28 -17.96 0.36
N PHE A 96 1.75 -17.54 -0.82
CA PHE A 96 2.02 -16.15 -1.09
C PHE A 96 0.80 -15.29 -0.76
N SER A 97 1.07 -14.15 -0.12
CA SER A 97 0.07 -13.14 0.16
C SER A 97 0.73 -11.76 0.20
N SER A 98 0.06 -10.78 -0.41
CA SER A 98 0.54 -9.40 -0.49
C SER A 98 0.61 -8.79 0.91
N ARG A 99 1.65 -8.00 1.22
CA ARG A 99 1.93 -7.54 2.60
C ARG A 99 0.70 -6.90 3.28
N ARG A 100 -0.10 -6.16 2.52
CA ARG A 100 -1.40 -5.57 2.90
C ARG A 100 -2.28 -5.45 1.64
N GLY A 101 -3.52 -5.00 1.80
CA GLY A 101 -4.43 -4.70 0.69
C GLY A 101 -5.04 -5.94 0.04
N TRP A 102 -5.75 -5.72 -1.07
CA TRP A 102 -6.37 -6.76 -1.87
C TRP A 102 -5.40 -7.28 -2.93
N ASN A 103 -5.33 -8.59 -3.14
CA ASN A 103 -4.66 -9.18 -4.28
C ASN A 103 -5.45 -10.36 -4.85
N ASN A 104 -5.34 -10.56 -6.16
CA ASN A 104 -6.01 -11.67 -6.85
C ASN A 104 -5.06 -12.35 -7.85
N ASP A 105 -5.28 -12.14 -9.15
CA ASP A 105 -4.70 -12.93 -10.22
C ASP A 105 -3.17 -12.90 -10.19
N PRO A 106 -2.48 -14.05 -10.29
CA PRO A 106 -1.08 -14.07 -10.60
C PRO A 106 -0.87 -13.59 -12.05
N ASN A 107 0.10 -12.71 -12.25
CA ASN A 107 0.49 -12.17 -13.54
C ASN A 107 1.99 -12.40 -13.78
N GLY A 108 2.39 -12.39 -15.06
CA GLY A 108 3.79 -12.29 -15.44
C GLY A 108 4.73 -13.33 -14.82
N LEU A 109 4.26 -14.56 -14.54
CA LEU A 109 5.07 -15.59 -13.92
C LEU A 109 6.27 -15.93 -14.81
N VAL A 110 7.47 -15.60 -14.35
CA VAL A 110 8.70 -15.78 -15.14
C VAL A 110 9.87 -16.16 -14.24
N PHE A 111 10.72 -17.06 -14.72
CA PHE A 111 12.04 -17.27 -14.15
C PHE A 111 13.06 -16.49 -14.96
N PHE A 112 13.75 -15.54 -14.34
CA PHE A 112 14.69 -14.65 -15.01
C PHE A 112 15.87 -14.35 -14.08
N ASN A 113 17.09 -14.36 -14.65
CA ASN A 113 18.32 -14.02 -13.94
C ASN A 113 18.52 -14.75 -12.58
N GLY A 114 18.10 -16.01 -12.49
CA GLY A 114 18.26 -16.82 -11.28
C GLY A 114 17.15 -16.65 -10.24
N GLU A 115 16.09 -15.89 -10.54
CA GLU A 115 14.98 -15.63 -9.64
C GLU A 115 13.62 -15.96 -10.30
N TYR A 116 12.70 -16.47 -9.50
CA TYR A 116 11.29 -16.57 -9.83
C TYR A 116 10.62 -15.22 -9.55
N HIS A 117 9.89 -14.71 -10.52
CA HIS A 117 9.13 -13.46 -10.41
C HIS A 117 7.64 -13.78 -10.41
N LEU A 118 6.95 -13.29 -9.40
CA LEU A 118 5.49 -13.30 -9.29
C LEU A 118 5.02 -11.85 -9.36
N PHE A 119 4.32 -11.50 -10.44
CA PHE A 119 3.49 -10.30 -10.45
C PHE A 119 2.07 -10.68 -10.06
N TYR A 120 1.28 -9.74 -9.58
CA TYR A 120 -0.11 -10.00 -9.22
C TYR A 120 -0.95 -8.73 -9.29
N GLN A 121 -2.22 -8.87 -9.62
CA GLN A 121 -3.18 -7.79 -9.48
C GLN A 121 -3.33 -7.41 -8.01
N HIS A 122 -3.23 -6.11 -7.74
CA HIS A 122 -3.11 -5.60 -6.39
C HIS A 122 -3.86 -4.28 -6.21
N ASN A 123 -4.62 -4.14 -5.14
CA ASN A 123 -5.05 -2.85 -4.61
C ASN A 123 -4.29 -2.59 -3.29
N PRO A 124 -3.24 -1.77 -3.29
CA PRO A 124 -2.45 -1.50 -2.09
C PRO A 124 -3.16 -0.59 -1.08
N TYR A 125 -4.25 0.07 -1.48
CA TYR A 125 -4.95 1.10 -0.71
C TYR A 125 -6.37 0.70 -0.26
N GLY A 126 -6.82 -0.49 -0.62
CA GLY A 126 -8.18 -0.94 -0.33
C GLY A 126 -8.31 -2.45 -0.13
N TRP A 127 -9.41 -2.83 0.51
CA TRP A 127 -9.80 -4.22 0.73
C TRP A 127 -10.54 -4.82 -0.47
N SER A 128 -11.17 -3.97 -1.28
CA SER A 128 -11.98 -4.41 -2.42
C SER A 128 -11.17 -4.37 -3.71
N TRP A 129 -11.67 -5.08 -4.72
CA TRP A 129 -11.21 -4.91 -6.09
C TRP A 129 -11.42 -3.45 -6.54
N GLY A 130 -10.38 -2.83 -7.10
CA GLY A 130 -10.33 -1.42 -7.51
C GLY A 130 -8.88 -0.93 -7.51
N ASN A 131 -8.63 0.30 -7.98
CA ASN A 131 -7.31 0.94 -7.94
C ASN A 131 -6.14 0.00 -8.33
N MET A 132 -6.23 -0.58 -9.53
CA MET A 132 -5.41 -1.74 -9.93
C MET A 132 -3.95 -1.38 -10.16
N HIS A 133 -3.10 -2.00 -9.36
CA HIS A 133 -1.64 -1.99 -9.44
C HIS A 133 -1.11 -3.39 -9.75
N TRP A 134 0.14 -3.45 -10.20
CA TRP A 134 0.92 -4.69 -10.22
C TRP A 134 1.81 -4.74 -9.01
N GLY A 135 1.50 -5.66 -8.09
CA GLY A 135 2.45 -6.05 -7.06
C GLY A 135 3.52 -6.96 -7.65
N HIS A 136 4.70 -6.99 -7.02
CA HIS A 136 5.82 -7.81 -7.45
C HIS A 136 6.51 -8.47 -6.26
N ALA A 137 6.80 -9.77 -6.39
CA ALA A 137 7.60 -10.53 -5.45
C ALA A 137 8.62 -11.39 -6.23
N THR A 138 9.79 -11.60 -5.62
CA THR A 138 10.80 -12.51 -6.15
C THR A 138 11.19 -13.57 -5.13
N SER A 139 11.61 -14.73 -5.61
CA SER A 139 12.17 -15.81 -4.80
C SER A 139 13.22 -16.58 -5.58
N ARG A 140 14.22 -17.16 -4.90
CA ARG A 140 15.24 -18.03 -5.52
C ARG A 140 14.88 -19.50 -5.43
N ASP A 141 14.07 -19.86 -4.44
CA ASP A 141 13.76 -21.24 -4.05
C ASP A 141 12.26 -21.52 -3.91
N LEU A 142 11.39 -20.54 -4.19
CA LEU A 142 9.93 -20.58 -3.98
C LEU A 142 9.52 -20.84 -2.52
N ASP A 143 10.44 -20.68 -1.57
CA ASP A 143 10.16 -20.76 -0.14
C ASP A 143 10.00 -19.34 0.43
N ASP A 144 8.76 -18.97 0.72
CA ASP A 144 8.37 -17.62 1.16
C ASP A 144 9.03 -17.18 2.48
N LYS A 145 9.60 -18.11 3.27
CA LYS A 145 10.20 -17.80 4.58
C LYS A 145 11.47 -16.93 4.53
N LYS A 146 12.02 -16.66 3.34
CA LYS A 146 13.26 -15.89 3.15
C LYS A 146 13.06 -14.59 2.36
N ARG A 147 11.89 -13.95 2.47
CA ARG A 147 11.65 -12.67 1.77
C ARG A 147 12.57 -11.57 2.35
N SER A 148 13.31 -10.90 1.47
CA SER A 148 14.09 -9.70 1.81
C SER A 148 13.13 -8.56 2.15
N PRO A 149 13.40 -7.73 3.19
CA PRO A 149 12.54 -6.61 3.55
C PRO A 149 12.39 -5.55 2.44
N ASN A 150 13.29 -5.54 1.44
CA ASN A 150 13.37 -4.50 0.40
C ASN A 150 12.62 -4.86 -0.90
N GLY A 151 11.65 -5.78 -0.85
CA GLY A 151 10.95 -6.29 -2.03
C GLY A 151 9.43 -6.19 -1.92
N CYS A 152 8.94 -4.97 -1.69
CA CYS A 152 7.57 -4.51 -1.86
C CYS A 152 7.61 -3.04 -2.26
#